data_AF-A0A423U044-F1
#
_entry.id   AF-A0A423U044-F1
#
_cell.length_a   1.000
_cell.length_b   1.000
_cell.length_c   1.000
_cell.angle_alpha   90.00
_cell.angle_beta   90.00
_cell.angle_gamma   90.00
#
_symmetry.space_group_name_H-M   'P 1'
#
loop_
_entity.id
_entity.type
_entity.pdbx_description
1 polymer ?
#
loop_
_entity_poly.entity_id
_entity_poly.type
_entity_poly.pdbx_seq_one_letter_code
_entity_poly.pdbx_strand_id
1 'polypeptide(L)'
;MVRYGDKLAYFGTNNSDGSNLKFPGISLDAAKYLTALKGDSGLGVVGVGLDTPSLDNGASTTYPTHVELFEHNIYGLENVANLERLPAKGFHVTVMPMKIREGSGGPARIFASIPDADDDADDDVSAHFSGRSGAVTYLAPVLLVLAAVGLTGAI
;
A
#
# COMPACT_ATOMS: atom_id res chain seq x y z
N MET A 1 4.88 13.26 -3.17
CA MET A 1 5.91 13.53 -4.20
C MET A 1 7.03 12.50 -4.10
N VAL A 2 7.13 11.63 -5.11
CA VAL A 2 8.16 10.58 -5.21
C VAL A 2 9.53 11.20 -5.47
N ARG A 3 10.55 10.76 -4.71
CA ARG A 3 11.92 11.32 -4.77
C ARG A 3 12.89 10.51 -5.63
N TYR A 4 12.44 9.41 -6.23
CA TYR A 4 13.27 8.42 -6.93
C TYR A 4 14.32 8.98 -7.91
N GLY A 5 14.01 10.08 -8.61
CA GLY A 5 14.95 10.71 -9.57
C GLY A 5 16.14 11.44 -8.94
N ASP A 6 16.11 11.70 -7.63
CA ASP A 6 17.19 12.33 -6.87
C ASP A 6 17.67 11.37 -5.79
N LYS A 7 18.87 10.79 -6.00
CA LYS A 7 19.45 9.79 -5.09
C LYS A 7 19.59 10.33 -3.66
N LEU A 8 20.04 11.57 -3.50
CA LEU A 8 20.26 12.16 -2.18
C LEU A 8 18.93 12.37 -1.47
N ALA A 9 17.92 12.89 -2.18
CA ALA A 9 16.60 13.10 -1.60
C ALA A 9 15.87 11.77 -1.29
N TYR A 10 16.16 10.72 -2.06
CA TYR A 10 15.49 9.42 -1.95
C TYR A 10 16.10 8.51 -0.89
N PHE A 11 17.43 8.36 -0.90
CA PHE A 11 18.15 7.50 0.04
C PHE A 11 18.72 8.26 1.23
N GLY A 12 18.70 9.59 1.21
CA GLY A 12 19.36 10.42 2.24
C GLY A 12 20.89 10.39 2.17
N THR A 13 21.45 9.77 1.13
CA THR A 13 22.90 9.67 0.89
C THR A 13 23.20 9.46 -0.58
N ASN A 14 24.32 9.98 -1.06
CA ASN A 14 24.85 9.66 -2.38
C ASN A 14 25.76 8.43 -2.38
N ASN A 15 26.09 7.90 -1.20
CA ASN A 15 26.86 6.67 -1.06
C ASN A 15 26.04 5.46 -1.56
N SER A 16 26.71 4.41 -2.02
CA SER A 16 26.11 3.20 -2.57
C SER A 16 26.21 2.00 -1.61
N ASP A 17 26.88 2.13 -0.47
CA ASP A 17 27.17 1.01 0.44
C ASP A 17 26.01 0.57 1.34
N GLY A 18 24.81 1.17 1.21
CA GLY A 18 23.60 0.78 1.95
C GLY A 18 23.66 1.01 3.47
N SER A 19 24.83 1.35 4.02
CA SER A 19 25.08 1.44 5.47
C SER A 19 24.54 2.74 6.10
N ASN A 20 24.26 3.74 5.27
CA ASN A 20 23.90 5.08 5.72
C ASN A 20 22.65 5.62 5.01
N LEU A 21 21.66 4.76 4.76
CA LEU A 21 20.40 5.18 4.17
C LEU A 21 19.55 5.92 5.22
N LYS A 22 18.93 7.03 4.81
CA LYS A 22 18.05 7.87 5.65
C LYS A 22 16.74 8.12 4.92
N PHE A 23 15.79 7.23 5.15
CA PHE A 23 14.41 7.37 4.73
C PHE A 23 13.49 6.78 5.80
N PRO A 24 12.24 7.27 5.91
CA PRO A 24 11.29 6.75 6.89
C PRO A 24 10.79 5.36 6.50
N GLY A 25 10.31 4.63 7.50
CA GLY A 25 9.60 3.36 7.34
C GLY A 25 8.57 3.21 8.46
N ILE A 26 7.86 2.08 8.44
CA ILE A 26 6.90 1.70 9.46
C ILE A 26 7.69 1.25 10.71
N SER A 27 7.19 1.56 11.91
CA SER A 27 7.78 1.05 13.15
C SER A 27 7.28 -0.36 13.46
N LEU A 28 8.04 -1.13 14.23
CA LEU A 28 7.59 -2.46 14.67
C LEU A 28 6.26 -2.40 15.44
N ASP A 29 6.07 -1.39 16.28
CA ASP A 29 4.81 -1.24 17.02
C ASP A 29 3.62 -0.95 16.10
N ALA A 30 3.82 -0.16 15.04
CA ALA A 30 2.81 0.07 14.02
C ALA A 30 2.53 -1.21 13.21
N ALA A 31 3.55 -1.99 12.87
CA ALA A 31 3.38 -3.29 12.21
C ALA A 31 2.53 -4.25 13.06
N LYS A 32 2.86 -4.38 14.35
CA LYS A 32 2.08 -5.19 15.32
C LYS A 32 0.64 -4.72 15.47
N TYR A 33 0.44 -3.41 15.44
CA TYR A 33 -0.91 -2.85 15.44
C TYR A 33 -1.68 -3.28 14.18
N LEU A 34 -1.07 -3.14 13.00
CA LEU A 34 -1.67 -3.51 11.71
C LEU A 34 -1.98 -5.02 11.62
N THR A 35 -1.11 -5.89 12.14
CA THR A 35 -1.34 -7.35 12.15
C THR A 35 -2.48 -7.75 13.08
N ALA A 36 -2.69 -6.99 14.16
CA ALA A 36 -3.80 -7.20 15.10
C ALA A 36 -5.15 -6.66 14.63
N LEU A 37 -5.18 -5.73 13.65
CA LEU A 37 -6.43 -5.13 13.17
C LEU A 37 -7.34 -6.14 12.45
N LYS A 38 -8.64 -6.03 12.75
CA LYS A 38 -9.73 -6.72 12.06
C LYS A 38 -10.84 -5.73 11.76
N GLY A 39 -11.33 -5.73 10.52
CA GLY A 39 -12.51 -4.98 10.11
C GLY A 39 -13.80 -5.72 10.46
N ASP A 40 -14.93 -5.06 10.22
CA ASP A 40 -16.28 -5.57 10.55
C ASP A 40 -16.64 -6.88 9.84
N SER A 41 -16.03 -7.13 8.67
CA SER A 41 -16.17 -8.39 7.92
C SER A 41 -15.33 -9.54 8.50
N GLY A 42 -14.58 -9.30 9.59
CA GLY A 42 -13.59 -10.24 10.14
C GLY A 42 -12.28 -10.28 9.35
N LEU A 43 -12.18 -9.56 8.23
CA LEU A 43 -10.95 -9.47 7.43
C LEU A 43 -9.98 -8.47 8.05
N GLY A 44 -8.70 -8.86 8.13
CA GLY A 44 -7.62 -7.97 8.57
C GLY A 44 -6.97 -7.22 7.42
N VAL A 45 -5.90 -6.50 7.73
CA VAL A 45 -5.02 -5.89 6.73
C VAL A 45 -4.39 -6.99 5.88
N VAL A 46 -4.47 -6.87 4.56
CA VAL A 46 -3.90 -7.86 3.61
C VAL A 46 -2.58 -7.41 3.00
N GLY A 47 -2.33 -6.10 3.00
CA GLY A 47 -1.07 -5.53 2.53
C GLY A 47 -0.84 -4.12 3.08
N VAL A 48 0.38 -3.64 2.95
CA VAL A 48 0.79 -2.27 3.30
C VAL A 48 1.61 -1.67 2.18
N GLY A 49 1.53 -0.35 2.01
CA GLY A 49 2.30 0.35 0.99
C GLY A 49 2.88 1.67 1.47
N LEU A 50 4.03 2.06 0.93
CA LEU A 50 4.66 3.35 1.16
C LEU A 50 5.48 3.81 -0.03
N ASP A 51 5.85 5.09 -0.04
CA ASP A 51 6.57 5.75 -1.14
C ASP A 51 8.10 5.75 -0.98
N THR A 52 8.63 4.87 -0.13
CA THR A 52 10.06 4.74 0.17
C THR A 52 10.63 3.39 -0.28
N PRO A 53 11.98 3.24 -0.31
CA PRO A 53 12.65 2.03 -0.77
C PRO A 53 12.39 0.77 0.04
N SER A 54 11.88 0.89 1.27
CA SER A 54 11.73 -0.26 2.17
C SER A 54 10.62 -0.04 3.19
N LEU A 55 9.92 -1.11 3.61
CA LEU A 55 8.94 -1.04 4.71
C LEU A 55 9.59 -0.59 6.03
N ASP A 56 10.85 -0.97 6.26
CA ASP A 56 11.65 -0.55 7.40
C ASP A 56 12.38 0.77 7.12
N ASN A 57 12.73 1.50 8.17
CA ASN A 57 13.54 2.70 8.01
C ASN A 57 14.95 2.37 7.46
N GLY A 58 15.57 3.34 6.78
CA GLY A 58 16.84 3.11 6.08
C GLY A 58 18.05 2.73 6.95
N ALA A 59 18.00 2.95 8.27
CA ALA A 59 19.06 2.54 9.17
C ALA A 59 18.88 1.10 9.70
N SER A 60 17.75 0.45 9.42
CA SER A 60 17.43 -0.88 9.91
C SER A 60 18.28 -1.94 9.22
N THR A 61 18.89 -2.82 10.02
CA THR A 61 19.67 -3.97 9.53
C THR A 61 19.01 -5.31 9.86
N THR A 62 17.97 -5.29 10.70
CA THR A 62 17.25 -6.49 11.16
C THR A 62 15.84 -6.60 10.59
N TYR A 63 15.37 -5.57 9.88
CA TYR A 63 14.09 -5.53 9.16
C TYR A 63 12.88 -6.06 9.96
N PRO A 64 12.67 -5.61 11.22
CA PRO A 64 11.63 -6.16 12.09
C PRO A 64 10.21 -5.95 11.53
N THR A 65 9.99 -4.89 10.74
CA THR A 65 8.69 -4.62 10.13
C THR A 65 8.37 -5.64 9.04
N HIS A 66 9.34 -5.97 8.19
CA HIS A 66 9.17 -7.04 7.20
C HIS A 66 8.82 -8.37 7.88
N VAL A 67 9.58 -8.74 8.91
CA VAL A 67 9.35 -10.00 9.64
C VAL A 67 7.93 -10.05 10.20
N GLU A 68 7.54 -9.03 10.98
CA GLU A 68 6.21 -8.97 11.60
C GLU A 68 5.08 -9.06 10.57
N LEU A 69 5.16 -8.30 9.47
CA LEU A 69 4.10 -8.30 8.45
C LEU A 69 4.04 -9.62 7.67
N PHE A 70 5.20 -10.16 7.27
CA PHE A 70 5.26 -11.33 6.41
C PHE A 70 4.94 -12.63 7.16
N GLU A 71 5.28 -12.73 8.45
CA GLU A 71 4.83 -13.83 9.32
C GLU A 71 3.30 -13.91 9.40
N HIS A 72 2.61 -12.78 9.24
CA HIS A 72 1.16 -12.68 9.24
C HIS A 72 0.53 -12.68 7.83
N ASN A 73 1.31 -13.01 6.79
CA ASN A 73 0.88 -13.01 5.38
C ASN A 73 0.35 -11.65 4.88
N ILE A 74 0.89 -10.55 5.40
CA ILE A 74 0.58 -9.19 4.94
C ILE A 74 1.67 -8.78 3.94
N TYR A 75 1.32 -8.58 2.67
CA TYR A 75 2.33 -8.22 1.66
C TYR A 75 2.76 -6.74 1.75
N GLY A 76 3.95 -6.44 1.26
CA GLY A 76 4.49 -5.08 1.18
C GLY A 76 4.51 -4.50 -0.23
N LEU A 77 4.24 -3.21 -0.36
CA LEU A 77 4.41 -2.42 -1.58
C LEU A 77 5.37 -1.26 -1.32
N GLU A 78 6.54 -1.34 -1.91
CA GLU A 78 7.56 -0.29 -1.83
C GLU A 78 7.48 0.61 -3.06
N ASN A 79 7.95 1.85 -2.92
CA ASN A 79 8.03 2.81 -4.03
C ASN A 79 6.67 3.16 -4.66
N VAL A 80 5.60 3.16 -3.85
CA VAL A 80 4.26 3.48 -4.32
C VAL A 80 4.15 4.96 -4.66
N ALA A 81 3.86 5.27 -5.92
CA ALA A 81 3.77 6.64 -6.40
C ALA A 81 2.37 7.24 -6.20
N ASN A 82 2.30 8.58 -6.20
CA ASN A 82 1.07 9.36 -6.27
C ASN A 82 0.10 9.16 -5.08
N LEU A 83 0.60 8.76 -3.91
CA LEU A 83 -0.23 8.56 -2.72
C LEU A 83 -0.97 9.85 -2.30
N GLU A 84 -0.39 11.03 -2.57
CA GLU A 84 -1.02 12.32 -2.31
C GLU A 84 -2.31 12.58 -3.13
N ARG A 85 -2.58 11.77 -4.15
CA ARG A 85 -3.78 11.90 -5.00
C ARG A 85 -4.95 11.06 -4.49
N LEU A 86 -4.73 10.21 -3.48
CA LEU A 86 -5.76 9.32 -2.94
C LEU A 86 -6.49 10.00 -1.77
N PRO A 87 -7.82 9.82 -1.65
CA PRO A 87 -8.51 10.15 -0.41
C PRO A 87 -8.07 9.22 0.72
N ALA A 88 -8.29 9.62 1.97
CA ALA A 88 -7.89 8.80 3.13
C ALA A 88 -8.61 7.43 3.19
N LYS A 89 -9.79 7.30 2.58
CA LYS A 89 -10.59 6.07 2.52
C LYS A 89 -11.53 6.10 1.31
N GLY A 90 -12.16 4.96 1.01
CA GLY A 90 -13.22 4.87 0.00
C GLY A 90 -12.73 4.68 -1.43
N PHE A 91 -11.50 4.21 -1.63
CA PHE A 91 -10.95 3.87 -2.94
C PHE A 91 -10.60 2.38 -2.99
N HIS A 92 -10.50 1.83 -4.20
CA HIS A 92 -10.05 0.46 -4.40
C HIS A 92 -8.65 0.45 -4.98
N VAL A 93 -7.83 -0.51 -4.56
CA VAL A 93 -6.48 -0.74 -5.10
C VAL A 93 -6.42 -2.07 -5.80
N THR A 94 -5.91 -2.05 -7.03
CA THR A 94 -5.55 -3.26 -7.78
C THR A 94 -4.04 -3.38 -7.83
N VAL A 95 -3.51 -4.50 -7.33
CA VAL A 95 -2.09 -4.83 -7.31
C VAL A 95 -1.83 -6.00 -8.24
N MET A 96 -1.00 -5.80 -9.27
CA MET A 96 -0.68 -6.83 -10.26
C MET A 96 0.82 -7.14 -10.24
N PRO A 97 1.27 -8.06 -9.36
CA PRO A 97 2.66 -8.50 -9.34
C PRO A 97 2.98 -9.42 -10.52
N MET A 98 4.23 -9.42 -10.96
CA MET A 98 4.70 -10.41 -11.94
C MET A 98 4.62 -11.83 -11.36
N LYS A 99 4.15 -12.79 -12.16
CA LYS A 99 4.06 -14.20 -11.77
C LYS A 99 5.42 -14.90 -11.89
N ILE A 100 6.24 -14.75 -10.86
CA ILE A 100 7.58 -15.37 -10.77
C ILE A 100 7.45 -16.70 -10.02
N ARG A 101 7.93 -17.80 -10.62
CA ARG A 101 7.94 -19.12 -9.96
C ARG A 101 8.82 -19.05 -8.71
N GLU A 102 8.25 -19.42 -7.56
CA GLU A 102 8.93 -19.41 -6.25
C GLU A 102 9.50 -18.04 -5.87
N GLY A 103 8.94 -16.95 -6.43
CA GLY A 103 9.38 -15.59 -6.13
C GLY A 103 8.95 -15.16 -4.73
N SER A 104 9.87 -14.59 -3.97
CA SER A 104 9.58 -13.91 -2.70
C SER A 104 8.95 -12.52 -2.90
N GLY A 105 9.08 -11.96 -4.11
CA GLY A 105 8.55 -10.66 -4.50
C GLY A 105 8.89 -10.37 -5.95
N GLY A 106 8.37 -9.25 -6.46
CA GLY A 106 8.66 -8.79 -7.81
C GLY A 106 7.99 -7.46 -8.12
N PRO A 107 8.39 -6.82 -9.24
CA PRO A 107 7.72 -5.62 -9.71
C PRO A 107 6.22 -5.83 -9.86
N ALA A 108 5.45 -4.83 -9.43
CA ALA A 108 4.00 -4.83 -9.54
C ALA A 108 3.51 -3.56 -10.23
N ARG A 109 2.46 -3.70 -11.03
CA ARG A 109 1.70 -2.55 -11.49
C ARG A 109 0.54 -2.31 -10.52
N ILE A 110 0.51 -1.14 -9.93
CA ILE A 110 -0.51 -0.72 -8.96
C ILE A 110 -1.39 0.35 -9.61
N PHE A 111 -2.70 0.20 -9.46
CA PHE A 111 -3.68 1.22 -9.83
C PHE A 111 -4.67 1.41 -8.68
N ALA A 112 -5.21 2.61 -8.57
CA ALA A 112 -6.31 2.90 -7.67
C ALA A 112 -7.50 3.44 -8.47
N SER A 113 -8.70 2.97 -8.16
CA SER A 113 -9.95 3.59 -8.61
C SER A 113 -10.55 4.36 -7.45
N ILE A 114 -10.86 5.63 -7.71
CA ILE A 114 -11.54 6.52 -6.78
C ILE A 114 -12.97 6.64 -7.31
N PRO A 115 -14.00 6.27 -6.53
CA PRO A 115 -15.40 6.44 -6.92
C PRO A 115 -15.70 7.92 -7.20
N ASP A 116 -16.48 8.18 -8.24
CA ASP A 116 -17.01 9.52 -8.46
C ASP A 116 -18.13 9.80 -7.44
N ALA A 117 -18.35 11.08 -7.11
CA ALA A 117 -19.34 11.47 -6.09
C ALA A 117 -20.79 11.08 -6.44
N ASP A 118 -21.05 10.73 -7.70
CA ASP A 118 -22.37 10.40 -8.24
C ASP A 118 -22.63 8.88 -8.34
N ASP A 119 -21.63 8.02 -8.08
CA ASP A 119 -21.78 6.54 -8.13
C ASP A 119 -22.62 5.97 -6.96
N ASP A 120 -22.93 6.79 -5.95
CA ASP A 120 -23.76 6.42 -4.80
C ASP A 120 -25.26 6.81 -4.99
N ALA A 121 -25.62 7.45 -6.11
CA ALA A 121 -26.99 7.86 -6.41
C ALA A 121 -27.68 6.83 -7.33
N ASP A 122 -28.44 5.91 -6.73
CA ASP A 122 -29.47 5.06 -7.34
C ASP A 122 -29.28 4.66 -8.81
N ASP A 123 -28.66 3.50 -9.06
CA ASP A 123 -28.76 2.83 -10.36
C ASP A 123 -29.44 1.45 -10.22
N ASP A 124 -30.75 1.45 -10.46
CA ASP A 124 -31.47 0.32 -11.05
C ASP A 124 -30.77 -0.04 -12.37
N VAL A 125 -29.92 -1.06 -12.34
CA VAL A 125 -29.10 -1.46 -13.51
C VAL A 125 -29.97 -2.13 -14.58
N SER A 126 -30.69 -1.32 -15.36
CA SER A 126 -31.15 -1.70 -16.70
C SER A 126 -30.00 -1.51 -17.68
N ALA A 127 -29.56 -2.62 -18.25
CA ALA A 127 -28.39 -2.76 -19.06
C ALA A 127 -28.37 -1.84 -20.30
N HIS A 128 -27.27 -1.10 -20.49
CA HIS A 128 -26.73 -0.79 -21.81
C HIS A 128 -25.20 -0.73 -21.80
N PHE A 129 -24.59 -1.90 -21.60
CA PHE A 129 -23.19 -2.16 -21.93
C PHE A 129 -23.11 -2.67 -23.37
N SER A 130 -22.73 -1.80 -24.32
CA SER A 130 -22.39 -2.24 -25.68
C SER A 130 -21.02 -2.93 -25.65
N GLY A 131 -21.00 -4.22 -25.28
CA GLY A 131 -19.81 -5.07 -25.37
C GLY A 131 -19.69 -6.09 -24.24
N ARG A 132 -20.52 -7.14 -24.27
CA ARG A 132 -20.53 -8.29 -23.34
C ARG A 132 -19.12 -8.72 -22.86
N SER A 133 -18.86 -8.61 -21.56
CA SER A 133 -18.15 -9.62 -20.76
C SER A 133 -18.52 -9.41 -19.29
N GLY A 134 -19.21 -10.41 -18.70
CA GLY A 134 -19.79 -10.30 -17.36
C GLY A 134 -18.73 -10.12 -16.28
N ALA A 135 -18.86 -9.03 -15.51
CA ALA A 135 -18.15 -8.87 -14.24
C ALA A 135 -18.98 -9.57 -13.15
N VAL A 136 -18.40 -10.62 -12.56
CA VAL A 136 -18.88 -11.18 -11.31
C VAL A 136 -18.48 -10.20 -10.21
N THR A 137 -19.44 -9.44 -9.69
CA THR A 137 -19.21 -8.53 -8.57
C THR A 137 -19.06 -9.36 -7.29
N TYR A 138 -17.83 -9.58 -6.86
CA TYR A 138 -17.54 -10.06 -5.50
C TYR A 138 -17.46 -8.85 -4.57
N LEU A 139 -18.46 -8.67 -3.73
CA LEU A 139 -18.44 -7.69 -2.64
C LEU A 139 -17.46 -8.17 -1.56
N ALA A 140 -16.30 -7.51 -1.46
CA ALA A 140 -15.45 -7.54 -0.29
C ALA A 140 -14.85 -6.14 -0.12
N PRO A 141 -15.13 -5.41 0.98
CA PRO A 141 -14.44 -4.16 1.24
C PRO A 141 -13.02 -4.51 1.71
N VAL A 142 -12.04 -4.37 0.81
CA VAL A 142 -10.63 -4.39 1.19
C VAL A 142 -10.28 -2.98 1.66
N LEU A 143 -10.35 -2.76 2.97
CA LEU A 143 -9.74 -1.59 3.60
C LEU A 143 -8.22 -1.80 3.59
N LEU A 144 -7.56 -1.35 2.51
CA LEU A 144 -6.12 -1.17 2.49
C LEU A 144 -5.80 0.09 3.28
N VAL A 145 -5.30 -0.06 4.51
CA VAL A 145 -4.76 1.08 5.27
C VAL A 145 -3.40 1.42 4.67
N LEU A 146 -3.38 2.36 3.73
CA LEU A 146 -2.19 3.17 3.44
C LEU A 146 -2.03 4.11 4.64
N ALA A 147 -1.27 3.67 5.65
CA ALA A 147 -0.95 4.46 6.83
C ALA A 147 -0.03 5.62 6.43
N ALA A 148 -0.61 6.74 5.97
CA ALA A 148 0.05 8.02 6.01
C ALA A 148 0.09 8.46 7.47
N VAL A 149 1.23 8.23 8.15
CA VAL A 149 1.49 8.78 9.49
C VAL A 149 1.66 10.29 9.34
N GLY A 150 0.55 11.02 9.45
CA GLY A 150 0.52 12.46 9.66
C GLY A 150 0.74 12.76 11.14
N LEU A 151 1.96 13.15 11.51
CA LEU A 151 2.24 13.85 12.77
C LEU A 151 1.56 15.22 12.73
N THR A 152 0.41 15.36 13.42
CA THR A 152 -0.11 16.67 13.85
C THR A 152 -0.83 16.53 15.18
N GLY A 153 -0.42 17.31 16.18
CA GLY A 153 -1.25 17.64 17.34
C GLY A 153 -0.57 17.39 18.68
N ALA A 154 0.18 18.39 19.14
CA ALA A 154 0.37 18.61 20.56
C ALA A 154 -0.99 19.00 21.18
N ILE A 155 -1.40 18.24 22.19
CA ILE A 155 -2.18 18.67 23.36
C ILE A 155 -1.79 17.75 24.52
#